data_AF-A0A960AFQ6-F1
#
_entry.id   AF-A0A960AFQ6-F1
#
_cell.length_a   1.000
_cell.length_b   1.000
_cell.length_c   1.000
_cell.angle_alpha   90.00
_cell.angle_beta   90.00
_cell.angle_gamma   90.00
#
_symmetry.space_group_name_H-M   'P 1'
#
loop_
_entity.id
_entity.type
_entity.pdbx_description
1 polymer ?
#
loop_
_entity_poly.entity_id
_entity_poly.type
_entity_poly.pdbx_seq_one_letter_code
_entity_poly.pdbx_strand_id
1 'polypeptide(L)'
;MRPRLVTAALTGAAALAGSLGTRPASDWYESLDKPDWQPPKAAFPLVWTPLYGLIAWGTGRALEKAVEQSPRDGRRVLALTTADLAANAGWCWVFFA
;
A
#
# COMPACT_ATOMS: atom_id res chain seq x y z
N MET A 1 -12.79 0.58 -18.65
CA MET A 1 -12.06 0.03 -17.48
C MET A 1 -12.98 0.03 -16.28
N ARG A 2 -13.01 -1.02 -15.46
CA ARG A 2 -13.71 -1.02 -14.17
C ARG A 2 -12.77 -0.42 -13.12
N PRO A 3 -13.00 0.80 -12.61
CA PRO A 3 -12.00 1.48 -11.78
C PRO A 3 -11.63 0.70 -10.51
N ARG A 4 -12.58 0.00 -9.90
CA ARG A 4 -12.33 -0.89 -8.75
C ARG A 4 -11.35 -2.01 -9.04
N LEU A 5 -11.35 -2.57 -10.25
CA LEU A 5 -10.39 -3.62 -10.62
C LEU A 5 -8.99 -3.04 -10.81
N VAL A 6 -8.90 -1.81 -11.33
CA VAL A 6 -7.63 -1.10 -11.50
C VAL A 6 -7.00 -0.82 -10.13
N THR A 7 -7.77 -0.24 -9.20
CA THR A 7 -7.25 0.08 -7.86
C THR A 7 -6.96 -1.17 -7.04
N ALA A 8 -7.76 -2.23 -7.16
CA ALA A 8 -7.45 -3.52 -6.54
C ALA A 8 -6.15 -4.13 -7.08
N ALA A 9 -5.94 -4.10 -8.40
CA ALA A 9 -4.71 -4.60 -9.01
C ALA A 9 -3.48 -3.79 -8.58
N LEU A 10 -3.57 -2.46 -8.59
CA LEU A 10 -2.48 -1.59 -8.11
C LEU A 10 -2.15 -1.86 -6.64
N THR A 11 -3.19 -1.99 -5.79
CA THR A 11 -3.00 -2.23 -4.36
C THR A 11 -2.38 -3.60 -4.10
N GLY A 12 -2.85 -4.64 -4.82
CA GLY A 12 -2.26 -5.97 -4.75
C GLY A 12 -0.81 -6.00 -5.21
N ALA A 13 -0.47 -5.29 -6.29
CA ALA A 13 0.90 -5.16 -6.76
C ALA A 13 1.81 -4.46 -5.71
N ALA A 14 1.33 -3.39 -5.09
CA ALA A 14 2.06 -2.70 -4.03
C ALA A 14 2.27 -3.59 -2.79
N ALA A 15 1.23 -4.32 -2.36
CA ALA A 15 1.33 -5.27 -1.25
C ALA A 15 2.36 -6.37 -1.52
N LEU A 16 2.37 -6.94 -2.72
CA LEU A 16 3.37 -7.93 -3.13
C LEU A 16 4.78 -7.34 -3.16
N ALA A 17 4.95 -6.18 -3.81
CA ALA A 17 6.24 -5.52 -3.93
C ALA A 17 6.82 -5.10 -2.57
N GLY A 18 5.99 -4.56 -1.67
CA GLY A 18 6.38 -4.21 -0.30
C GLY A 18 6.72 -5.44 0.53
N SER A 19 5.96 -6.54 0.38
CA SER A 19 6.25 -7.81 1.06
C SER A 19 7.60 -8.38 0.65
N LEU A 20 7.95 -8.32 -0.64
CA LEU A 20 9.27 -8.77 -1.14
C LEU A 20 10.43 -7.91 -0.62
N GLY A 21 10.20 -6.62 -0.36
CA GLY A 21 11.18 -5.72 0.25
C GLY A 21 11.29 -5.86 1.77
N THR A 22 10.38 -6.58 2.43
CA THR A 22 10.32 -6.67 3.90
C THR A 22 11.16 -7.83 4.43
N ARG A 23 12.13 -7.54 5.31
CA ARG A 23 13.06 -8.53 5.88
C ARG A 23 13.03 -8.53 7.42
N PRO A 24 11.94 -8.99 8.05
CA PRO A 24 11.74 -8.88 9.50
C PRO A 24 12.53 -9.92 10.33
N ALA A 25 13.28 -10.79 9.65
CA ALA A 25 14.16 -11.79 10.23
C ALA A 25 15.65 -11.51 9.91
N SER A 26 15.98 -10.29 9.45
CA SER A 26 17.37 -9.90 9.29
C SER A 26 18.02 -9.61 10.66
N ASP A 27 19.28 -10.01 10.82
CA ASP A 27 20.05 -9.78 12.06
C ASP A 27 20.10 -8.29 12.43
N TRP A 28 20.18 -7.41 11.42
CA TRP A 28 20.10 -5.97 11.63
C TRP A 28 18.78 -5.55 12.27
N TYR A 29 17.64 -5.96 11.70
CA TYR A 29 16.34 -5.55 12.23
C TYR A 29 16.12 -6.14 13.63
N GLU A 30 16.55 -7.38 13.87
CA GLU A 30 16.41 -8.02 15.18
C GLU A 30 17.30 -7.38 16.25
N SER A 31 18.49 -6.89 15.89
CA SER A 31 19.41 -6.20 16.81
C SER A 31 19.05 -4.76 17.14
N LEU A 32 18.08 -4.14 16.44
CA LEU A 32 17.61 -2.80 16.80
C LEU A 32 17.03 -2.76 18.22
N ASP A 33 17.39 -1.72 18.97
CA ASP A 33 16.71 -1.32 20.20
C ASP A 33 15.30 -0.82 19.85
N LYS A 34 14.31 -1.69 20.08
CA LYS A 34 12.91 -1.43 19.77
C LYS A 34 12.22 -0.89 21.01
N PRO A 35 11.37 0.14 20.89
CA PRO A 35 10.60 0.61 22.02
C PRO A 35 9.57 -0.44 22.48
N ASP A 36 9.26 -0.47 23.77
CA ASP A 36 8.34 -1.45 24.39
C ASP A 36 6.91 -1.41 23.81
N TRP A 37 6.53 -0.30 23.17
CA TRP A 37 5.22 -0.13 22.53
C TRP A 37 5.17 -0.66 21.09
N GLN A 38 6.27 -1.18 20.54
CA GLN A 38 6.28 -1.72 19.19
C GLN A 38 5.35 -2.95 19.09
N PRO A 39 4.44 -3.00 18.10
CA PRO A 39 3.57 -4.15 17.91
C PRO A 39 4.36 -5.45 17.62
N PRO A 40 3.83 -6.62 18.01
CA PRO A 40 4.43 -7.90 17.68
C PRO A 40 4.44 -8.15 16.16
N LYS A 41 5.36 -8.99 15.67
CA LYS A 41 5.54 -9.27 14.23
C LYS A 41 4.24 -9.67 13.51
N ALA A 42 3.34 -10.40 14.18
CA ALA A 42 2.06 -10.82 13.62
C ALA A 42 1.02 -9.69 13.45
N ALA A 43 1.15 -8.57 14.19
CA ALA A 43 0.23 -7.44 14.07
C ALA A 43 0.35 -6.74 12.71
N PHE A 44 1.54 -6.76 12.10
CA PHE A 44 1.78 -6.12 10.80
C PHE A 44 0.91 -6.72 9.68
N PRO A 45 0.96 -8.03 9.35
CA PRO A 45 0.07 -8.58 8.32
C PRO A 45 -1.41 -8.46 8.71
N LEU A 46 -1.75 -8.58 10.00
CA LEU A 46 -3.13 -8.47 10.48
C LEU A 46 -3.73 -7.07 10.20
N VAL A 47 -2.94 -6.01 10.33
CA VAL A 47 -3.38 -4.63 10.08
C VAL A 47 -3.28 -4.28 8.59
N TRP A 48 -2.20 -4.68 7.91
CA TRP A 48 -1.99 -4.30 6.52
C TRP A 48 -2.96 -4.97 5.54
N THR A 49 -3.35 -6.24 5.77
CA THR A 49 -4.32 -6.91 4.90
C THR A 49 -5.67 -6.18 4.79
N PRO A 50 -6.38 -5.84 5.88
CA PRO A 50 -7.61 -5.07 5.79
C PRO A 50 -7.37 -3.65 5.28
N LEU A 51 -6.24 -3.00 5.62
CA LEU A 51 -5.89 -1.69 5.07
C LEU A 51 -5.78 -1.72 3.54
N TYR A 52 -5.13 -2.73 2.97
CA TYR A 52 -5.07 -2.89 1.51
C TYR A 52 -6.47 -3.10 0.90
N GLY A 53 -7.35 -3.83 1.57
CA GLY A 53 -8.75 -3.93 1.16
C GLY A 53 -9.48 -2.58 1.16
N LEU A 54 -9.28 -1.79 2.21
CA LEU A 54 -9.87 -0.46 2.36
C LEU A 54 -9.30 0.55 1.34
N ILE A 55 -8.01 0.50 1.07
CA ILE A 55 -7.35 1.34 0.06
C ILE A 55 -7.92 1.02 -1.32
N ALA A 56 -7.96 -0.26 -1.71
CA ALA A 56 -8.49 -0.69 -3.01
C ALA A 56 -9.95 -0.25 -3.19
N TRP A 57 -10.78 -0.42 -2.16
CA TRP A 57 -12.18 -0.02 -2.16
C TRP A 57 -12.37 1.50 -2.21
N GLY A 58 -11.70 2.23 -1.31
CA GLY A 58 -11.82 3.68 -1.16
C GLY A 58 -11.33 4.42 -2.40
N THR A 59 -10.14 4.08 -2.89
CA THR A 59 -9.58 4.66 -4.13
C THR A 59 -10.38 4.25 -5.35
N GLY A 60 -10.91 3.02 -5.39
CA GLY A 60 -11.79 2.55 -6.47
C GLY A 60 -13.08 3.36 -6.57
N ARG A 61 -13.73 3.65 -5.42
CA ARG A 61 -14.90 4.54 -5.35
C ARG A 61 -14.57 5.99 -5.73
N ALA A 62 -13.41 6.48 -5.30
CA ALA A 62 -12.96 7.82 -5.65
C ALA A 62 -12.70 7.94 -7.16
N LEU A 63 -12.09 6.93 -7.76
CA LEU A 63 -11.78 6.90 -9.19
C LEU A 63 -13.05 6.77 -10.05
N GLU A 64 -14.03 5.97 -9.62
CA GLU A 64 -15.37 5.92 -10.27
C GLU A 64 -15.99 7.31 -10.36
N LYS A 65 -16.14 7.99 -9.21
CA LYS A 65 -16.73 9.33 -9.15
C LYS A 65 -15.94 10.36 -9.97
N ALA A 66 -14.61 10.29 -9.93
CA ALA A 66 -13.76 11.24 -10.64
C ALA A 66 -13.85 11.08 -12.17
N VAL A 67 -13.94 9.83 -12.66
CA VAL A 67 -14.11 9.56 -14.11
C VAL A 67 -15.48 10.04 -14.60
N GLU A 68 -16.53 9.94 -13.78
CA GLU A 68 -17.86 10.49 -14.10
C GLU A 68 -17.87 12.02 -14.19
N GLN A 69 -17.05 12.70 -13.36
CA GLN A 69 -16.94 14.16 -13.36
C GLN A 69 -16.16 14.69 -14.56
N SER A 70 -14.93 14.22 -14.75
CA SER A 70 -14.12 14.59 -15.92
C SER A 70 -12.97 13.62 -16.16
N PRO A 71 -12.49 13.49 -17.42
CA PRO A 71 -11.28 12.72 -17.71
C PRO A 71 -10.04 13.23 -16.96
N ARG A 72 -9.98 14.53 -16.65
CA ARG A 72 -8.86 15.15 -15.93
C ARG A 72 -8.84 14.71 -14.46
N ASP A 73 -10.01 14.68 -13.82
CA ASP A 73 -10.12 14.27 -12.41
C ASP A 73 -9.84 12.78 -12.24
N GLY A 74 -10.35 11.94 -13.16
CA GLY A 74 -10.01 10.52 -13.20
C GLY A 74 -8.49 10.29 -13.29
N ARG A 75 -7.80 11.00 -14.18
CA ARG A 75 -6.32 10.94 -14.28
C ARG A 75 -5.63 11.40 -13.01
N ARG A 76 -6.13 12.46 -12.37
CA ARG A 76 -5.57 12.99 -11.12
C ARG A 76 -5.68 11.98 -9.98
N VAL A 77 -6.86 11.38 -9.77
CA VAL A 77 -7.06 10.37 -8.72
C VAL A 77 -6.21 9.14 -8.97
N LEU A 78 -6.13 8.68 -10.23
CA LEU A 78 -5.27 7.57 -10.60
C LEU A 78 -3.79 7.87 -10.30
N ALA A 79 -3.29 9.04 -10.69
CA ALA A 79 -1.90 9.44 -10.44
C ALA A 79 -1.58 9.51 -8.94
N LEU A 80 -2.47 10.10 -8.13
CA LEU A 80 -2.31 10.15 -6.67
C LEU A 80 -2.32 8.77 -6.03
N THR A 81 -3.25 7.90 -6.46
CA THR A 81 -3.34 6.52 -5.96
C THR A 81 -2.07 5.73 -6.29
N THR A 82 -1.57 5.84 -7.52
CA THR A 82 -0.34 5.18 -7.93
C THR A 82 0.87 5.71 -7.17
N ALA A 83 0.97 7.03 -6.97
CA ALA A 83 2.07 7.64 -6.22
C ALA A 83 2.07 7.19 -4.75
N ASP A 84 0.91 7.17 -4.10
CA ASP A 84 0.72 6.68 -2.73
C ASP A 84 1.16 5.22 -2.59
N LEU A 85 0.68 4.35 -3.49
CA LEU A 85 1.02 2.93 -3.49
C LEU A 85 2.50 2.65 -3.82
N ALA A 86 3.11 3.46 -4.69
CA ALA A 86 4.54 3.37 -4.98
C ALA A 86 5.39 3.76 -3.77
N ALA A 87 5.02 4.83 -3.06
CA ALA A 87 5.67 5.22 -1.81
C ALA A 87 5.46 4.15 -0.73
N ASN A 88 4.25 3.58 -0.63
CA ASN A 88 3.93 2.50 0.31
C ASN A 88 4.83 1.28 0.10
N ALA A 89 4.92 0.78 -1.13
CA ALA A 89 5.78 -0.38 -1.44
C ALA A 89 7.27 -0.03 -1.30
N GLY A 90 7.67 1.16 -1.77
CA GLY A 90 9.05 1.63 -1.74
C GLY A 90 9.61 1.79 -0.32
N TRP A 91 8.77 2.11 0.66
CA TRP A 91 9.18 2.23 2.05
C TRP A 91 9.87 0.97 2.58
N CYS A 92 9.32 -0.22 2.28
CA CYS A 92 9.90 -1.49 2.72
C CYS A 92 11.34 -1.67 2.19
N TRP A 93 11.57 -1.31 0.91
CA TRP A 93 12.88 -1.41 0.30
C TRP A 93 13.88 -0.43 0.91
N VAL A 94 13.46 0.81 1.17
CA VAL A 94 14.33 1.82 1.79
C VAL A 94 14.66 1.45 3.24
N PHE A 95 13.68 0.94 3.99
CA PHE A 95 13.83 0.62 5.40
C PHE A 95 14.66 -0.64 5.65
N PHE A 96 14.52 -1.68 4.82
CA PHE A 96 15.23 -2.96 4.98
C PHE A 96 16.44 -3.14 4.03
N ALA A 97 16.84 -2.07 3.34
CA ALA A 97 18.02 -2.05 2.47
C ALA A 97 19.30 -2.44 3.23
#